data_AF-A0A4R0XWL8-F1
#
_entry.id   AF-A0A4R0XWL8-F1
#
_cell.length_a   1.000
_cell.length_b   1.000
_cell.length_c   1.000
_cell.angle_alpha   90.00
_cell.angle_beta   90.00
_cell.angle_gamma   90.00
#
_symmetry.space_group_name_H-M   'P 1'
#
loop_
_entity.id
_entity.type
_entity.pdbx_description
1 polymer ?
#
loop_
_entity_poly.entity_id
_entity_poly.type
_entity_poly.pdbx_seq_one_letter_code
_entity_poly.pdbx_strand_id
1 'polypeptide(L)'
;MVSLALCIGTIGTALASPLYPIYQELWHLLPSHITYIFVAYMFGCLATLLFLGRTSNSFGFLRTLQIGIVFVILGLALSAVASNALWLALGRFIIGIASGLISTSAMLGLITTIPDSHKQNAPQLSSIITVIGFGLGPFIGGLIAQFSSQPLVTPYLPIIAAAILCFLGLFLVKVPQFKAQPFSIAPRLEIPAAQHQSLFFIAALTAFSAFGAFSLFASLSPSFVKDLIPWHGPLVSGSAIASILLVSAVVQFSAKHLPTAKNLSLGLMTLVVSFVLLGLCMSMQWSILFFISDIMLGVGHGLGLLGAFGLIHQMMTTDNRAAVMSTYLFIGYLGTIIPIIAVGYLADHFGLTIGVLGFCIGIGLLCLSLIFWHKKISS
;
A
#
# COMPACT_ATOMS: atom_id res chain seq x y z
N MET A 1 -5.68 -13.51 18.13
CA MET A 1 -4.57 -12.56 18.42
C MET A 1 -3.75 -12.24 17.18
N VAL A 2 -3.19 -13.21 16.45
CA VAL A 2 -2.41 -12.94 15.21
C VAL A 2 -3.21 -12.11 14.19
N SER A 3 -4.47 -12.48 13.93
CA SER A 3 -5.37 -11.73 13.05
C SER A 3 -5.59 -10.28 13.50
N LEU A 4 -5.72 -10.08 14.82
CA LEU A 4 -5.94 -8.76 15.41
C LEU A 4 -4.68 -7.90 15.26
N ALA A 5 -3.50 -8.48 15.50
CA ALA A 5 -2.21 -7.80 15.32
C ALA A 5 -1.99 -7.38 13.88
N LEU A 6 -2.32 -8.24 12.92
CA LEU A 6 -2.27 -7.90 11.50
C LEU A 6 -3.20 -6.74 11.17
N CYS A 7 -4.45 -6.81 11.62
CA CYS A 7 -5.45 -5.76 11.37
C CYS A 7 -5.04 -4.40 11.96
N ILE A 8 -4.67 -4.36 13.24
CA ILE A 8 -4.25 -3.11 13.91
C ILE A 8 -2.97 -2.56 13.29
N GLY A 9 -2.01 -3.45 12.99
CA GLY A 9 -0.77 -3.09 12.31
C GLY A 9 -1.05 -2.39 10.98
N THR A 10 -1.91 -2.95 10.14
CA THR A 10 -2.22 -2.36 8.83
C THR A 10 -3.06 -1.09 8.94
N ILE A 11 -4.00 -1.00 9.90
CA ILE A 11 -4.72 0.26 10.21
C ILE A 11 -3.75 1.41 10.49
N GLY A 12 -2.71 1.17 11.31
CA GLY A 12 -1.72 2.19 11.67
C GLY A 12 -0.90 2.71 10.48
N THR A 13 -0.76 1.92 9.40
CA THR A 13 0.15 2.26 8.29
C THR A 13 -0.36 3.34 7.35
N ALA A 14 -1.67 3.45 7.15
CA ALA A 14 -2.28 4.40 6.21
C ALA A 14 -3.08 5.52 6.89
N LEU A 15 -3.08 5.56 8.23
CA LEU A 15 -3.84 6.53 9.03
C LEU A 15 -3.45 8.01 8.83
N ALA A 16 -2.19 8.30 8.50
CA ALA A 16 -1.68 9.66 8.39
C ALA A 16 -2.09 10.40 7.10
N SER A 17 -2.41 9.66 6.04
CA SER A 17 -2.74 10.22 4.72
C SER A 17 -3.83 11.31 4.70
N PRO A 18 -5.01 11.11 5.33
CA PRO A 18 -6.04 12.16 5.39
C PRO A 18 -5.64 13.40 6.20
N LEU A 19 -4.53 13.34 6.95
CA LEU A 19 -4.05 14.44 7.81
C LEU A 19 -3.04 15.33 7.09
N TYR A 20 -2.48 14.89 5.94
CA TYR A 20 -1.47 15.64 5.20
C TYR A 20 -1.85 17.07 4.85
N PRO A 21 -3.10 17.40 4.46
CA PRO A 21 -3.48 18.80 4.22
C PRO A 21 -3.35 19.66 5.48
N ILE A 22 -3.66 19.12 6.66
CA ILE A 22 -3.54 19.83 7.94
C ILE A 22 -2.06 20.06 8.28
N TYR A 23 -1.20 19.04 8.09
CA TYR A 23 0.24 19.22 8.24
C TYR A 23 0.81 20.25 7.26
N GLN A 24 0.32 20.25 6.02
CA GLN A 24 0.77 21.15 4.97
C GLN A 24 0.45 22.60 5.30
N GLU A 25 -0.76 22.86 5.80
CA GLU A 25 -1.20 24.18 6.24
C GLU A 25 -0.45 24.64 7.51
N LEU A 26 -0.33 23.78 8.52
CA LEU A 26 0.28 24.11 9.80
C LEU A 26 1.80 24.37 9.70
N TRP A 27 2.50 23.59 8.87
CA TRP A 27 3.96 23.67 8.74
C TRP A 27 4.42 24.31 7.44
N HIS A 28 3.51 24.92 6.67
CA HIS A 28 3.77 25.55 5.38
C HIS A 28 4.57 24.63 4.42
N LEU A 29 4.15 23.37 4.34
CA LEU A 29 4.86 22.39 3.54
C LEU A 29 4.55 22.54 2.05
N LEU A 30 5.57 22.30 1.23
CA LEU A 30 5.42 22.09 -0.20
C LEU A 30 4.84 20.70 -0.48
N PRO A 31 4.18 20.51 -1.65
CA PRO A 31 3.76 19.19 -2.11
C PRO A 31 4.86 18.13 -2.04
N SER A 32 6.11 18.45 -2.41
CA SER A 32 7.23 17.49 -2.31
C SER A 32 7.49 16.99 -0.89
N HIS A 33 7.35 17.83 0.13
CA HIS A 33 7.53 17.40 1.52
C HIS A 33 6.50 16.33 1.90
N ILE A 34 5.24 16.48 1.44
CA ILE A 34 4.20 15.47 1.66
C ILE A 34 4.56 14.15 0.94
N THR A 35 5.07 14.23 -0.28
CA THR A 35 5.49 13.02 -1.00
C THR A 35 6.69 12.35 -0.32
N TYR A 36 7.64 13.10 0.22
CA TYR A 36 8.75 12.55 1.01
C TYR A 36 8.28 11.87 2.30
N ILE A 37 7.36 12.50 3.05
CA ILE A 37 6.77 11.91 4.27
C ILE A 37 6.05 10.59 3.92
N PHE A 38 5.27 10.57 2.83
CA PHE A 38 4.58 9.37 2.38
C PHE A 38 5.57 8.27 1.94
N VAL A 39 6.59 8.64 1.17
CA VAL A 39 7.61 7.71 0.67
C VAL A 39 8.48 7.15 1.78
N ALA A 40 8.75 7.90 2.86
CA ALA A 40 9.50 7.39 4.00
C ALA A 40 8.90 6.09 4.55
N TYR A 41 7.57 6.03 4.67
CA TYR A 41 6.85 4.79 5.01
C TYR A 41 7.10 3.65 4.02
N MET A 42 7.01 3.95 2.73
CA MET A 42 7.15 2.96 1.66
C MET A 42 8.57 2.43 1.55
N PHE A 43 9.55 3.30 1.78
CA PHE A 43 10.96 2.93 1.85
C PHE A 43 11.25 2.02 3.05
N GLY A 44 10.69 2.31 4.23
CA GLY A 44 10.80 1.43 5.41
C GLY A 44 10.17 0.05 5.17
N CYS A 45 9.04 0.02 4.46
CA CYS A 45 8.37 -1.23 4.08
C CYS A 45 9.21 -2.04 3.08
N LEU A 46 9.72 -1.40 2.04
CA LEU A 46 10.60 -2.00 1.03
C LEU A 46 11.89 -2.54 1.66
N ALA A 47 12.56 -1.75 2.50
CA ALA A 47 13.77 -2.17 3.20
C ALA A 47 13.51 -3.41 4.05
N THR A 48 12.38 -3.46 4.75
CA THR A 48 12.02 -4.61 5.58
C THR A 48 11.72 -5.84 4.74
N LEU A 49 11.02 -5.70 3.62
CA LEU A 49 10.75 -6.81 2.71
C LEU A 49 12.04 -7.42 2.16
N LEU A 50 13.00 -6.57 1.75
CA LEU A 50 14.27 -7.01 1.16
C LEU A 50 15.23 -7.62 2.19
N PHE A 51 15.40 -6.95 3.32
CA PHE A 51 16.48 -7.25 4.27
C PHE A 51 16.00 -8.04 5.49
N LEU A 52 14.72 -7.92 5.85
CA LEU A 52 14.15 -8.51 7.08
C LEU A 52 13.02 -9.51 6.80
N GLY A 53 12.72 -9.84 5.54
CA GLY A 53 11.63 -10.75 5.17
C GLY A 53 11.76 -12.18 5.74
N ARG A 54 12.97 -12.59 6.14
CA ARG A 54 13.27 -13.91 6.74
C ARG A 54 13.35 -13.90 8.26
N THR A 55 13.12 -12.76 8.91
CA THR A 55 13.21 -12.61 10.37
C THR A 55 12.33 -13.63 11.08
N SER A 56 11.10 -13.86 10.60
CA SER A 56 10.18 -14.86 11.15
C SER A 56 10.67 -16.32 11.06
N ASN A 57 11.50 -16.66 10.08
CA ASN A 57 12.07 -18.01 9.96
C ASN A 57 13.22 -18.24 10.95
N SER A 58 13.89 -17.16 11.38
CA SER A 58 15.05 -17.22 12.27
C SER A 58 14.65 -17.05 13.74
N PHE A 59 13.78 -16.06 14.01
CA PHE A 59 13.38 -15.68 15.38
C PHE A 59 11.99 -16.21 15.78
N GLY A 60 11.24 -16.79 14.83
CA GLY A 60 9.89 -17.26 15.03
C GLY A 60 8.86 -16.16 14.79
N PHE A 61 7.67 -16.54 14.27
CA PHE A 61 6.66 -15.57 13.88
C PHE A 61 6.18 -14.71 15.05
N LEU A 62 6.01 -15.27 16.25
CA LEU A 62 5.44 -14.53 17.39
C LEU A 62 6.37 -13.40 17.84
N ARG A 63 7.67 -13.67 17.96
CA ARG A 63 8.67 -12.66 18.34
C ARG A 63 8.79 -11.57 17.28
N THR A 64 8.83 -11.94 16.01
CA THR A 64 8.85 -10.96 14.91
C THR A 64 7.60 -10.09 14.91
N LEU A 65 6.43 -10.67 15.18
CA LEU A 65 5.17 -9.94 15.26
C LEU A 65 5.15 -8.98 16.46
N GLN A 66 5.64 -9.41 17.63
CA GLN A 66 5.81 -8.56 18.80
C GLN A 66 6.73 -7.35 18.51
N ILE A 67 7.89 -7.58 17.88
CA ILE A 67 8.82 -6.52 17.47
C ILE A 67 8.12 -5.55 16.49
N GLY A 68 7.39 -6.09 15.51
CA GLY A 68 6.61 -5.28 14.57
C GLY A 68 5.58 -4.40 15.26
N ILE A 69 4.84 -4.93 16.24
CA ILE A 69 3.86 -4.15 17.01
C ILE A 69 4.56 -3.08 17.89
N VAL A 70 5.73 -3.36 18.46
CA VAL A 70 6.51 -2.33 19.17
C VAL A 70 6.88 -1.19 18.21
N PHE A 71 7.39 -1.50 17.02
CA PHE A 71 7.70 -0.47 16.04
C PHE A 71 6.47 0.31 15.58
N VAL A 72 5.30 -0.31 15.39
CA VAL A 72 4.09 0.44 15.01
C VAL A 72 3.67 1.40 16.13
N ILE A 73 3.75 0.98 17.40
CA ILE A 73 3.47 1.85 18.55
C ILE A 73 4.43 3.03 18.58
N LEU A 74 5.73 2.78 18.45
CA LEU A 74 6.75 3.83 18.46
C LEU A 74 6.57 4.82 17.31
N GLY A 75 6.34 4.32 16.08
CA GLY A 75 6.17 5.17 14.92
C GLY A 75 4.87 5.99 14.95
N LEU A 76 3.77 5.42 15.48
CA LEU A 76 2.52 6.16 15.70
C LEU A 76 2.68 7.21 16.80
N ALA A 77 3.33 6.88 17.92
CA ALA A 77 3.59 7.83 18.99
C ALA A 77 4.48 8.98 18.50
N LEU A 78 5.53 8.67 17.73
CA LEU A 78 6.41 9.65 17.12
C LEU A 78 5.66 10.58 16.16
N SER A 79 4.73 10.03 15.37
CA SER A 79 3.87 10.80 14.48
C SER A 79 2.93 11.72 15.26
N ALA A 80 2.36 11.25 16.37
CA ALA A 80 1.43 12.02 17.19
C ALA A 80 2.09 13.20 17.92
N VAL A 81 3.38 13.10 18.25
CA VAL A 81 4.15 14.17 18.91
C VAL A 81 5.06 14.93 17.94
N ALA A 82 4.93 14.68 16.62
CA ALA A 82 5.80 15.27 15.63
C ALA A 82 5.69 16.80 15.64
N SER A 83 6.83 17.47 15.76
CA SER A 83 6.91 18.94 15.74
C SER A 83 7.20 19.52 14.36
N ASN A 84 7.64 18.68 13.42
CA ASN A 84 7.95 19.07 12.04
C ASN A 84 7.91 17.85 11.11
N ALA A 85 8.06 18.12 9.81
CA ALA A 85 8.04 17.12 8.75
C ALA A 85 9.08 16.00 8.91
N LEU A 86 10.27 16.30 9.44
CA LEU A 86 11.33 15.31 9.62
C LEU A 86 10.95 14.29 10.71
N TRP A 87 10.46 14.75 11.87
CA TRP A 87 9.97 13.87 12.92
C TRP A 87 8.81 12.99 12.43
N LEU A 88 7.89 13.56 11.66
CA LEU A 88 6.80 12.80 11.05
C LEU A 88 7.34 11.76 10.06
N ALA A 89 8.27 12.13 9.16
CA ALA A 89 8.88 11.21 8.21
C ALA A 89 9.62 10.05 8.89
N LEU A 90 10.33 10.30 9.99
CA LEU A 90 10.96 9.26 10.82
C LEU A 90 9.91 8.31 11.40
N GLY A 91 8.80 8.85 11.93
CA GLY A 91 7.67 8.04 12.41
C GLY A 91 7.08 7.16 11.30
N ARG A 92 6.88 7.74 10.11
CA ARG A 92 6.40 7.02 8.91
C ARG A 92 7.37 5.91 8.49
N PHE A 93 8.68 6.16 8.48
CA PHE A 93 9.70 5.16 8.17
C PHE A 93 9.67 3.97 9.14
N ILE A 94 9.57 4.24 10.45
CA ILE A 94 9.45 3.20 11.49
C ILE A 94 8.15 2.40 11.30
N ILE A 95 7.03 3.05 10.99
CA ILE A 95 5.77 2.38 10.66
C ILE A 95 5.94 1.49 9.40
N GLY A 96 6.75 1.91 8.44
CA GLY A 96 7.12 1.13 7.27
C GLY A 96 7.80 -0.18 7.65
N ILE A 97 8.78 -0.08 8.56
CA ILE A 97 9.47 -1.25 9.09
C ILE A 97 8.50 -2.19 9.82
N ALA A 98 7.66 -1.62 10.68
CA ALA A 98 6.62 -2.36 11.37
C ALA A 98 5.71 -3.12 10.41
N SER A 99 5.24 -2.46 9.34
CA SER A 99 4.36 -3.04 8.32
C SER A 99 4.94 -4.30 7.68
N GLY A 100 6.21 -4.27 7.28
CA GLY A 100 6.87 -5.43 6.68
C GLY A 100 7.05 -6.59 7.65
N LEU A 101 7.43 -6.30 8.91
CA LEU A 101 7.58 -7.31 9.95
C LEU A 101 6.24 -7.94 10.31
N ILE A 102 5.20 -7.12 10.52
CA ILE A 102 3.84 -7.58 10.87
C ILE A 102 3.27 -8.43 9.73
N SER A 103 3.35 -7.95 8.48
CA SER A 103 2.76 -8.66 7.33
C SER A 103 3.36 -10.05 7.14
N THR A 104 4.70 -10.15 7.17
CA THR A 104 5.41 -11.44 6.97
C THR A 104 5.22 -12.39 8.15
N SER A 105 5.30 -11.88 9.39
CA SER A 105 5.15 -12.70 10.60
C SER A 105 3.70 -13.13 10.84
N ALA A 106 2.71 -12.25 10.61
CA ALA A 106 1.31 -12.60 10.79
C ALA A 106 0.86 -13.66 9.78
N MET A 107 1.31 -13.62 8.53
CA MET A 107 1.00 -14.66 7.55
C MET A 107 1.49 -16.04 8.02
N LEU A 108 2.74 -16.13 8.49
CA LEU A 108 3.29 -17.36 9.07
C LEU A 108 2.56 -17.76 10.36
N GLY A 109 2.20 -16.79 11.20
CA GLY A 109 1.41 -17.02 12.41
C GLY A 109 0.02 -17.59 12.11
N LEU A 110 -0.66 -17.08 11.08
CA LEU A 110 -1.97 -17.60 10.67
C LEU A 110 -1.86 -19.03 10.15
N ILE A 111 -0.87 -19.32 9.29
CA ILE A 111 -0.63 -20.67 8.77
C ILE A 111 -0.34 -21.68 9.89
N THR A 112 0.36 -21.24 10.95
CA THR A 112 0.77 -22.10 12.06
C THR A 112 -0.28 -22.26 13.16
N THR A 113 -1.18 -21.28 13.32
CA THR A 113 -2.17 -21.28 14.42
C THR A 113 -3.59 -21.64 13.99
N ILE A 114 -3.91 -21.58 12.69
CA ILE A 114 -5.21 -22.00 12.19
C ILE A 114 -5.36 -23.53 12.29
N PRO A 115 -6.58 -24.06 12.56
CA PRO A 115 -6.81 -25.51 12.54
C PRO A 115 -6.40 -26.15 11.22
N ASP A 116 -5.90 -27.39 11.28
CA ASP A 116 -5.40 -28.14 10.11
C ASP A 116 -6.41 -28.20 8.96
N SER A 117 -7.69 -28.37 9.29
CA SER A 117 -8.81 -28.40 8.35
C SER A 117 -8.98 -27.11 7.54
N HIS A 118 -8.39 -25.99 7.97
CA HIS A 118 -8.55 -24.66 7.37
C HIS A 118 -7.23 -24.02 6.95
N LYS A 119 -6.10 -24.74 7.01
CA LYS A 119 -4.77 -24.23 6.64
C LYS A 119 -4.71 -23.66 5.23
N GLN A 120 -5.43 -24.25 4.27
CA GLN A 120 -5.52 -23.76 2.90
C GLN A 120 -6.11 -22.33 2.79
N ASN A 121 -6.92 -21.91 3.77
CA ASN A 121 -7.57 -20.60 3.79
C ASN A 121 -6.70 -19.52 4.44
N ALA A 122 -5.60 -19.87 5.11
CA ALA A 122 -4.77 -18.90 5.84
C ALA A 122 -4.22 -17.76 4.95
N PRO A 123 -3.71 -17.99 3.73
CA PRO A 123 -3.27 -16.91 2.85
C PRO A 123 -4.42 -15.95 2.47
N GLN A 124 -5.61 -16.49 2.21
CA GLN A 124 -6.78 -15.69 1.87
C GLN A 124 -7.24 -14.86 3.06
N LEU A 125 -7.31 -15.46 4.26
CA LEU A 125 -7.66 -14.76 5.49
C LEU A 125 -6.67 -13.62 5.79
N SER A 126 -5.36 -13.88 5.64
CA SER A 126 -4.33 -12.87 5.80
C SER A 126 -4.54 -11.71 4.84
N SER A 127 -4.81 -11.99 3.56
CA SER A 127 -5.06 -10.97 2.54
C SER A 127 -6.28 -10.11 2.88
N ILE A 128 -7.41 -10.74 3.25
CA ILE A 128 -8.65 -10.03 3.62
C ILE A 128 -8.42 -9.11 4.82
N ILE A 129 -7.78 -9.61 5.88
CA ILE A 129 -7.48 -8.80 7.08
C ILE A 129 -6.58 -7.62 6.71
N THR A 130 -5.54 -7.86 5.93
CA THR A 130 -4.62 -6.82 5.48
C THR A 130 -5.36 -5.72 4.73
N VAL A 131 -6.18 -6.08 3.74
CA VAL A 131 -6.92 -5.10 2.92
C VAL A 131 -7.95 -4.33 3.74
N ILE A 132 -8.70 -5.01 4.63
CA ILE A 132 -9.63 -4.34 5.54
C ILE A 132 -8.90 -3.33 6.41
N GLY A 133 -7.77 -3.71 7.03
CA GLY A 133 -7.03 -2.80 7.89
C GLY A 133 -6.44 -1.61 7.12
N PHE A 134 -5.86 -1.83 5.93
CA PHE A 134 -5.38 -0.75 5.07
C PHE A 134 -6.50 0.21 4.64
N GLY A 135 -7.70 -0.29 4.36
CA GLY A 135 -8.86 0.54 4.03
C GLY A 135 -9.42 1.30 5.23
N LEU A 136 -9.47 0.66 6.41
CA LEU A 136 -9.98 1.27 7.64
C LEU A 136 -9.04 2.36 8.19
N GLY A 137 -7.73 2.27 7.98
CA GLY A 137 -6.75 3.24 8.46
C GLY A 137 -7.08 4.70 8.09
N PRO A 138 -7.12 5.05 6.79
CA PRO A 138 -7.49 6.38 6.33
C PRO A 138 -8.90 6.79 6.75
N PHE A 139 -9.86 5.87 6.73
CA PHE A 139 -11.24 6.19 7.12
C PHE A 139 -11.34 6.58 8.61
N ILE A 140 -10.78 5.77 9.51
CA ILE A 140 -10.75 6.05 10.95
C ILE A 140 -9.93 7.31 11.23
N GLY A 141 -8.78 7.45 10.57
CA GLY A 141 -7.92 8.63 10.68
C GLY A 141 -8.65 9.92 10.32
N GLY A 142 -9.32 9.91 9.17
CA GLY A 142 -10.12 11.01 8.68
C GLY A 142 -11.34 11.32 9.55
N LEU A 143 -12.07 10.29 9.96
CA LEU A 143 -13.25 10.43 10.82
C LEU A 143 -12.91 11.08 12.16
N ILE A 144 -11.89 10.59 12.85
CA ILE A 144 -11.48 11.14 14.15
C ILE A 144 -10.96 12.56 13.98
N ALA A 145 -10.13 12.82 12.96
CA ALA A 145 -9.57 14.15 12.72
C ALA A 145 -10.64 15.19 12.38
N GLN A 146 -11.68 14.81 11.64
CA GLN A 146 -12.75 15.72 11.25
C GLN A 146 -13.50 16.33 12.45
N PHE A 147 -13.65 15.57 13.53
CA PHE A 147 -14.47 15.94 14.69
C PHE A 147 -13.65 16.17 15.96
N SER A 148 -12.33 16.28 15.85
CA SER A 148 -11.42 16.47 16.99
C SER A 148 -10.90 17.90 17.09
N SER A 149 -10.68 18.36 18.32
CA SER A 149 -9.98 19.61 18.62
C SER A 149 -8.47 19.53 18.37
N GLN A 150 -7.89 18.32 18.38
CA GLN A 150 -6.47 18.07 18.13
C GLN A 150 -6.30 17.03 17.00
N PRO A 151 -6.61 17.40 15.74
CA PRO A 151 -6.72 16.46 14.62
C PRO A 151 -5.40 15.78 14.23
N LEU A 152 -4.25 16.31 14.66
CA LEU A 152 -2.93 15.72 14.41
C LEU A 152 -2.49 14.74 15.51
N VAL A 153 -3.23 14.63 16.62
CA VAL A 153 -2.86 13.77 17.76
C VAL A 153 -3.92 12.69 17.99
N THR A 154 -5.19 13.08 18.11
CA THR A 154 -6.27 12.17 18.52
C THR A 154 -6.49 10.97 17.60
N PRO A 155 -6.28 11.03 16.27
CA PRO A 155 -6.44 9.84 15.43
C PRO A 155 -5.46 8.72 15.78
N TYR A 156 -4.27 9.05 16.28
CA TYR A 156 -3.23 8.09 16.61
C TYR A 156 -3.53 7.34 17.93
N LEU A 157 -4.16 8.00 18.91
CA LEU A 157 -4.29 7.47 20.27
C LEU A 157 -5.08 6.14 20.36
N PRO A 158 -6.26 5.98 19.73
CA PRO A 158 -7.00 4.71 19.80
C PRO A 158 -6.24 3.56 19.17
N ILE A 159 -5.50 3.81 18.09
CA ILE A 159 -4.71 2.78 17.40
C ILE A 159 -3.49 2.38 18.23
N ILE A 160 -2.82 3.35 18.88
CA ILE A 160 -1.75 3.07 19.84
C ILE A 160 -2.29 2.22 21.00
N ALA A 161 -3.42 2.61 21.60
CA ALA A 161 -4.03 1.86 22.70
C ALA A 161 -4.39 0.43 22.28
N ALA A 162 -5.03 0.27 21.11
CA ALA A 162 -5.34 -1.04 20.56
C ALA A 162 -4.09 -1.88 20.29
N ALA A 163 -3.02 -1.26 19.76
CA ALA A 163 -1.74 -1.94 19.52
C ALA A 163 -1.07 -2.41 20.82
N ILE A 164 -1.13 -1.61 21.89
CA ILE A 164 -0.63 -1.99 23.23
C ILE A 164 -1.43 -3.18 23.78
N LEU A 165 -2.76 -3.12 23.73
CA LEU A 165 -3.61 -4.24 24.16
C LEU A 165 -3.33 -5.52 23.35
N CYS A 166 -3.12 -5.36 22.04
CA CYS A 166 -2.76 -6.47 21.18
C CYS A 166 -1.38 -7.06 21.54
N PHE A 167 -0.38 -6.20 21.77
CA PHE A 167 0.95 -6.60 22.20
C PHE A 167 0.91 -7.44 23.50
N LEU A 168 0.15 -6.98 24.50
CA LEU A 168 -0.06 -7.73 25.75
C LEU A 168 -0.74 -9.08 25.48
N GLY A 169 -1.76 -9.09 24.62
CA GLY A 169 -2.46 -10.32 24.22
C GLY A 169 -1.57 -11.34 23.47
N LEU A 170 -0.52 -10.89 22.79
CA LEU A 170 0.42 -11.79 22.09
C LEU A 170 1.22 -12.68 23.05
N PHE A 171 1.44 -12.27 24.31
CA PHE A 171 2.11 -13.12 25.31
C PHE A 171 1.28 -14.34 25.74
N LEU A 172 -0.03 -14.31 25.49
CA LEU A 172 -0.94 -15.43 25.77
C LEU A 172 -0.97 -16.46 24.63
N VAL A 173 -0.37 -16.14 23.48
CA VAL A 173 -0.36 -17.02 22.31
C VAL A 173 0.65 -18.15 22.53
N LYS A 174 0.15 -19.38 22.61
CA LYS A 174 0.99 -20.58 22.62
C LYS A 174 1.51 -20.86 21.22
N VAL A 175 2.82 -21.02 21.10
CA VAL A 175 3.50 -21.27 19.82
C VAL A 175 4.02 -22.71 19.81
N PRO A 176 3.78 -23.49 18.75
CA PRO A 176 4.44 -24.79 18.59
C PRO A 176 5.96 -24.60 18.46
N GLN A 177 6.73 -25.62 18.84
CA GLN A 177 8.18 -25.60 18.63
C GLN A 177 8.48 -25.43 17.13
N PHE A 178 9.40 -24.53 16.81
CA PHE A 178 9.86 -24.32 15.43
C PHE A 178 11.38 -24.51 15.37
N LYS A 179 11.86 -24.98 14.22
CA LYS A 179 13.29 -25.09 13.94
C LYS A 179 13.77 -23.78 13.34
N ALA A 180 14.61 -23.05 14.06
CA ALA A 180 15.19 -21.81 13.58
C ALA A 180 16.08 -22.07 12.36
N GLN A 181 15.89 -21.24 11.33
CA GLN A 181 16.78 -21.19 10.17
C GLN A 181 17.87 -20.13 10.40
N PRO A 182 19.04 -20.25 9.74
CA PRO A 182 20.07 -19.23 9.79
C PRO A 182 19.53 -17.87 9.31
N PHE A 183 19.80 -16.83 10.09
CA PHE A 183 19.42 -15.47 9.73
C PHE A 183 20.31 -14.96 8.59
N SER A 184 19.70 -14.34 7.58
CA SER A 184 20.41 -13.73 6.46
C SER A 184 19.69 -12.46 6.05
N ILE A 185 20.47 -11.37 6.00
CA ILE A 185 20.02 -10.03 5.59
C ILE A 185 20.11 -9.86 4.07
N ALA A 186 20.85 -10.73 3.38
CA ALA A 186 21.09 -10.60 1.94
C ALA A 186 19.78 -10.75 1.14
N PRO A 187 19.34 -9.72 0.40
CA PRO A 187 18.16 -9.83 -0.44
C PRO A 187 18.42 -10.85 -1.55
N ARG A 188 17.42 -11.67 -1.86
CA ARG A 188 17.46 -12.56 -3.03
C ARG A 188 16.48 -12.04 -4.07
N LEU A 189 17.03 -11.37 -5.07
CA LEU A 189 16.30 -10.93 -6.25
C LEU A 189 16.68 -11.84 -7.41
N GLU A 190 15.68 -12.36 -8.10
CA GLU A 190 15.86 -13.21 -9.26
C GLU A 190 14.88 -12.80 -10.35
N ILE A 191 15.37 -12.74 -11.58
CA ILE A 191 14.54 -12.58 -12.77
C ILE A 191 14.25 -14.00 -13.29
N PRO A 192 13.00 -14.31 -13.67
CA PRO A 192 12.67 -15.63 -14.17
C PRO A 192 13.41 -15.96 -15.48
N ALA A 193 13.37 -17.24 -15.86
CA ALA A 193 14.00 -17.74 -17.09
C ALA A 193 13.62 -16.91 -18.32
N ALA A 194 14.55 -16.80 -19.28
CA ALA A 194 14.47 -15.89 -20.43
C ALA A 194 13.10 -15.91 -21.16
N GLN A 195 12.52 -17.10 -21.32
CA GLN A 195 11.22 -17.31 -21.95
C GLN A 195 10.03 -16.63 -21.26
N HIS A 196 10.13 -16.33 -19.97
CA HIS A 196 9.06 -15.69 -19.17
C HIS A 196 9.34 -14.21 -18.88
N GLN A 197 10.52 -13.68 -19.25
CA GLN A 197 10.94 -12.33 -18.85
C GLN A 197 9.99 -11.24 -19.34
N SER A 198 9.53 -11.34 -20.59
CA SER A 198 8.60 -10.35 -21.14
C SER A 198 7.29 -10.29 -20.34
N LEU A 199 6.69 -11.45 -20.04
CA LEU A 199 5.47 -11.50 -19.23
C LEU A 199 5.72 -11.09 -17.78
N PHE A 200 6.89 -11.39 -17.23
CA PHE A 200 7.31 -10.94 -15.90
C PHE A 200 7.36 -9.42 -15.83
N PHE A 201 8.01 -8.75 -16.79
CA PHE A 201 8.09 -7.30 -16.82
C PHE A 201 6.73 -6.66 -17.07
N ILE A 202 5.86 -7.26 -17.89
CA ILE A 202 4.47 -6.80 -18.03
C ILE A 202 3.75 -6.83 -16.67
N ALA A 203 3.82 -7.95 -15.96
CA ALA A 203 3.19 -8.09 -14.64
C ALA A 203 3.80 -7.12 -13.62
N ALA A 204 5.13 -7.03 -13.54
CA ALA A 204 5.84 -6.17 -12.60
C ALA A 204 5.58 -4.67 -12.86
N LEU A 205 5.56 -4.23 -14.13
CA LEU A 205 5.23 -2.85 -14.49
C LEU A 205 3.73 -2.56 -14.35
N THR A 206 2.86 -3.56 -14.45
CA THR A 206 1.44 -3.41 -14.07
C THR A 206 1.30 -3.13 -12.57
N ALA A 207 2.06 -3.84 -11.73
CA ALA A 207 2.12 -3.57 -10.30
C ALA A 207 2.71 -2.19 -9.99
N PHE A 208 3.78 -1.80 -10.69
CA PHE A 208 4.36 -0.45 -10.62
C PHE A 208 3.30 0.62 -10.88
N SER A 209 2.52 0.49 -11.95
CA SER A 209 1.45 1.45 -12.29
C SER A 209 0.34 1.46 -11.26
N ALA A 210 -0.13 0.30 -10.80
CA ALA A 210 -1.20 0.21 -9.80
C ALA A 210 -0.78 0.83 -8.45
N PHE A 211 0.40 0.48 -7.97
CA PHE A 211 0.95 0.99 -6.71
C PHE A 211 1.28 2.49 -6.78
N GLY A 212 1.82 2.95 -7.91
CA GLY A 212 2.05 4.37 -8.16
C GLY A 212 0.75 5.16 -8.17
N ALA A 213 -0.30 4.62 -8.81
CA ALA A 213 -1.60 5.27 -8.88
C ALA A 213 -2.24 5.40 -7.49
N PHE A 214 -2.21 4.33 -6.68
CA PHE A 214 -2.64 4.40 -5.29
C PHE A 214 -1.83 5.44 -4.50
N SER A 215 -0.52 5.54 -4.75
CA SER A 215 0.37 6.48 -4.04
C SER A 215 0.03 7.93 -4.35
N LEU A 216 -0.34 8.26 -5.60
CA LEU A 216 -0.83 9.58 -5.96
C LEU A 216 -2.06 9.96 -5.13
N PHE A 217 -3.06 9.08 -5.07
CA PHE A 217 -4.29 9.32 -4.33
C PHE A 217 -4.05 9.34 -2.82
N ALA A 218 -3.24 8.44 -2.29
CA ALA A 218 -2.99 8.34 -0.86
C ALA A 218 -2.08 9.46 -0.30
N SER A 219 -1.37 10.21 -1.14
CA SER A 219 -0.46 11.28 -0.68
C SER A 219 -0.94 12.67 -1.07
N LEU A 220 -1.24 12.92 -2.34
CA LEU A 220 -1.47 14.27 -2.87
C LEU A 220 -2.94 14.58 -3.15
N SER A 221 -3.80 13.58 -3.36
CA SER A 221 -5.23 13.85 -3.53
C SER A 221 -5.88 14.62 -2.40
N PRO A 222 -5.55 14.38 -1.11
CA PRO A 222 -6.13 15.16 -0.03
C PRO A 222 -5.85 16.67 -0.16
N SER A 223 -4.69 17.03 -0.72
CA SER A 223 -4.25 18.43 -0.82
C SER A 223 -4.97 19.22 -1.92
N PHE A 224 -5.27 18.62 -3.09
CA PHE A 224 -6.04 19.31 -4.13
C PHE A 224 -7.55 19.12 -4.01
N VAL A 225 -8.03 18.09 -3.31
CA VAL A 225 -9.48 17.94 -3.00
C VAL A 225 -9.99 19.16 -2.23
N LYS A 226 -9.14 19.81 -1.42
CA LYS A 226 -9.48 21.04 -0.70
C LYS A 226 -9.89 22.18 -1.64
N ASP A 227 -9.32 22.22 -2.84
CA ASP A 227 -9.52 23.32 -3.79
C ASP A 227 -10.57 22.97 -4.88
N LEU A 228 -10.92 21.69 -5.02
CA LEU A 228 -11.75 21.16 -6.10
C LEU A 228 -13.18 20.73 -5.72
N ILE A 229 -13.47 20.51 -4.44
CA ILE A 229 -14.72 19.86 -4.00
C ILE A 229 -15.38 20.66 -2.89
N PRO A 230 -16.67 21.04 -3.00
CA PRO A 230 -17.36 21.79 -1.94
C PRO A 230 -17.44 21.04 -0.59
N TRP A 231 -17.22 19.73 -0.59
CA TRP A 231 -17.06 18.89 0.60
C TRP A 231 -15.59 18.71 0.91
N HIS A 232 -15.18 19.18 2.08
CA HIS A 232 -13.78 19.25 2.48
C HIS A 232 -13.53 18.52 3.79
N GLY A 233 -12.25 18.21 4.04
CA GLY A 233 -11.76 17.78 5.33
C GLY A 233 -11.29 16.32 5.37
N PRO A 234 -10.62 15.92 6.47
CA PRO A 234 -9.96 14.63 6.58
C PRO A 234 -10.88 13.43 6.34
N LEU A 235 -12.18 13.51 6.69
CA LEU A 235 -13.12 12.41 6.48
C LEU A 235 -13.38 12.15 5.00
N VAL A 236 -13.45 13.20 4.17
CA VAL A 236 -13.68 13.05 2.72
C VAL A 236 -12.47 12.37 2.09
N SER A 237 -11.26 12.88 2.36
CA SER A 237 -10.01 12.30 1.86
C SER A 237 -9.78 10.88 2.38
N GLY A 238 -10.05 10.64 3.67
CA GLY A 238 -9.94 9.32 4.28
C GLY A 238 -10.91 8.31 3.67
N SER A 239 -12.13 8.73 3.36
CA SER A 239 -13.14 7.89 2.71
C SER A 239 -12.77 7.57 1.27
N ALA A 240 -12.22 8.52 0.51
CA ALA A 240 -11.75 8.29 -0.87
C ALA A 240 -10.60 7.28 -0.91
N ILE A 241 -9.59 7.43 -0.05
CA ILE A 241 -8.48 6.47 0.02
C ILE A 241 -8.99 5.07 0.43
N ALA A 242 -9.93 5.03 1.39
CA ALA A 242 -10.56 3.78 1.81
C ALA A 242 -11.37 3.11 0.68
N SER A 243 -12.12 3.88 -0.13
CA SER A 243 -12.90 3.33 -1.23
C SER A 243 -12.03 2.67 -2.29
N ILE A 244 -10.87 3.24 -2.64
CA ILE A 244 -9.94 2.60 -3.60
C ILE A 244 -9.60 1.17 -3.15
N LEU A 245 -9.19 1.01 -1.89
CA LEU A 245 -8.74 -0.28 -1.36
C LEU A 245 -9.89 -1.27 -1.18
N LEU A 246 -11.05 -0.81 -0.70
CA LEU A 246 -12.24 -1.65 -0.53
C LEU A 246 -12.79 -2.11 -1.88
N VAL A 247 -12.90 -1.22 -2.86
CA VAL A 247 -13.31 -1.56 -4.24
C VAL A 247 -12.31 -2.53 -4.84
N SER A 248 -11.00 -2.29 -4.66
CA SER A 248 -9.97 -3.21 -5.13
C SER A 248 -10.12 -4.61 -4.53
N ALA A 249 -10.44 -4.72 -3.24
CA ALA A 249 -10.70 -6.00 -2.57
C ALA A 249 -11.91 -6.73 -3.18
N VAL A 250 -13.04 -6.02 -3.31
CA VAL A 250 -14.28 -6.57 -3.86
C VAL A 250 -14.08 -7.05 -5.29
N VAL A 251 -13.34 -6.27 -6.08
CA VAL A 251 -13.02 -6.60 -7.48
C VAL A 251 -12.10 -7.81 -7.55
N GLN A 252 -11.04 -7.89 -6.72
CA GLN A 252 -10.18 -9.07 -6.66
C GLN A 252 -10.97 -10.34 -6.30
N PHE A 253 -11.91 -10.24 -5.36
CA PHE A 253 -12.75 -11.37 -4.98
C PHE A 253 -13.72 -11.78 -6.10
N SER A 254 -14.36 -10.80 -6.75
CA SER A 254 -15.37 -11.04 -7.78
C SER A 254 -14.77 -11.52 -9.10
N ALA A 255 -13.56 -11.04 -9.42
CA ALA A 255 -12.86 -11.34 -10.67
C ALA A 255 -11.93 -12.57 -10.58
N LYS A 256 -11.87 -13.27 -9.44
CA LYS A 256 -10.96 -14.41 -9.21
C LYS A 256 -11.12 -15.58 -10.19
N HIS A 257 -12.30 -15.71 -10.81
CA HIS A 257 -12.60 -16.75 -11.78
C HIS A 257 -12.35 -16.31 -13.24
N LEU A 258 -12.04 -15.03 -13.47
CA LEU A 258 -11.69 -14.56 -14.80
C LEU A 258 -10.27 -15.00 -15.16
N PRO A 259 -9.98 -15.26 -16.45
CA PRO A 259 -8.63 -15.57 -16.90
C PRO A 259 -7.65 -14.46 -16.53
N THR A 260 -6.46 -14.85 -16.06
CA THR A 260 -5.38 -13.95 -15.62
C THR A 260 -5.07 -12.84 -16.64
N ALA A 261 -4.93 -13.21 -17.92
CA ALA A 261 -4.65 -12.29 -19.02
C ALA A 261 -5.77 -11.24 -19.20
N LYS A 262 -7.03 -11.63 -18.99
CA LYS A 262 -8.19 -10.74 -19.09
C LYS A 262 -8.23 -9.76 -17.91
N ASN A 263 -7.96 -10.24 -16.69
CA ASN A 263 -7.85 -9.39 -15.50
C ASN A 263 -6.77 -8.33 -15.68
N LEU A 264 -5.58 -8.72 -16.15
CA LEU A 264 -4.48 -7.78 -16.39
C LEU A 264 -4.86 -6.70 -17.42
N SER A 265 -5.40 -7.12 -18.58
CA SER A 265 -5.76 -6.18 -19.65
C SER A 265 -6.89 -5.23 -19.22
N LEU A 266 -7.93 -5.72 -18.55
CA LEU A 266 -9.02 -4.88 -18.06
C LEU A 266 -8.52 -3.92 -16.97
N GLY A 267 -7.67 -4.39 -16.07
CA GLY A 267 -7.07 -3.56 -15.02
C GLY A 267 -6.29 -2.38 -15.59
N LEU A 268 -5.41 -2.63 -16.57
CA LEU A 268 -4.65 -1.58 -17.25
C LEU A 268 -5.57 -0.59 -18.00
N MET A 269 -6.61 -1.07 -18.68
CA MET A 269 -7.58 -0.20 -19.36
C MET A 269 -8.34 0.69 -18.36
N THR A 270 -8.81 0.12 -17.25
CA THR A 270 -9.53 0.88 -16.23
C THR A 270 -8.62 1.90 -15.52
N LEU A 271 -7.34 1.58 -15.31
CA LEU A 271 -6.35 2.55 -14.80
C LEU A 271 -6.19 3.74 -15.77
N VAL A 272 -6.09 3.49 -17.09
CA VAL A 272 -6.04 4.58 -18.10
C VAL A 272 -7.28 5.45 -18.03
N VAL A 273 -8.48 4.85 -17.94
CA VAL A 273 -9.74 5.59 -17.77
C VAL A 273 -9.73 6.44 -16.50
N SER A 274 -9.27 5.89 -15.38
CA SER A 274 -9.12 6.63 -14.13
C SER A 274 -8.21 7.86 -14.29
N PHE A 275 -7.05 7.72 -14.95
CA PHE A 275 -6.13 8.84 -15.17
C PHE A 275 -6.68 9.91 -16.11
N VAL A 276 -7.41 9.51 -17.16
CA VAL A 276 -8.11 10.47 -18.04
C VAL A 276 -9.14 11.26 -17.25
N LEU A 277 -9.96 10.58 -16.44
CA LEU A 277 -10.95 11.24 -15.59
C LEU A 277 -10.33 12.17 -14.55
N LEU A 278 -9.21 11.77 -13.93
CA LEU A 278 -8.48 12.63 -13.00
C LEU A 278 -7.91 13.86 -13.72
N GLY A 279 -7.33 13.67 -14.91
CA GLY A 279 -6.80 14.78 -15.72
C GLY A 279 -7.89 15.77 -16.13
N LEU A 280 -9.07 15.28 -16.51
CA LEU A 280 -10.24 16.12 -16.79
C LEU A 280 -10.76 16.81 -15.52
N CYS A 281 -10.73 16.14 -14.37
CA CYS A 281 -11.08 16.75 -13.09
C CYS A 281 -10.18 17.96 -12.77
N MET A 282 -8.87 17.83 -13.00
CA MET A 282 -7.91 18.91 -12.79
C MET A 282 -8.16 20.14 -13.67
N SER A 283 -8.65 19.95 -14.91
CA SER A 283 -8.93 21.06 -15.83
C SER A 283 -10.32 21.66 -15.67
N MET A 284 -11.35 20.84 -15.44
CA MET A 284 -12.75 21.27 -15.38
C MET A 284 -13.21 21.63 -13.97
N GLN A 285 -12.45 21.24 -12.92
CA GLN A 285 -12.78 21.45 -11.51
C GLN A 285 -14.13 20.81 -11.10
N TRP A 286 -14.52 19.73 -11.78
CA TRP A 286 -15.75 18.98 -11.49
C TRP A 286 -15.46 17.87 -10.50
N SER A 287 -15.93 18.04 -9.26
CA SER A 287 -15.69 17.12 -8.15
C SER A 287 -16.18 15.69 -8.40
N ILE A 288 -17.24 15.53 -9.20
CA ILE A 288 -17.77 14.20 -9.54
C ILE A 288 -16.76 13.36 -10.31
N LEU A 289 -15.93 13.98 -11.15
CA LEU A 289 -14.90 13.28 -11.92
C LEU A 289 -13.82 12.69 -11.02
N PHE A 290 -13.53 13.35 -9.88
CA PHE A 290 -12.62 12.82 -8.87
C PHE A 290 -13.15 11.51 -8.29
N PHE A 291 -14.40 11.47 -7.83
CA PHE A 291 -14.98 10.27 -7.24
C PHE A 291 -15.12 9.12 -8.25
N ILE A 292 -15.49 9.41 -9.50
CA ILE A 292 -15.53 8.37 -10.54
C ILE A 292 -14.11 7.86 -10.83
N SER A 293 -13.12 8.75 -10.92
CA SER A 293 -11.71 8.38 -11.09
C SER A 293 -11.20 7.50 -9.94
N ASP A 294 -11.56 7.83 -8.69
CA ASP A 294 -11.22 7.09 -7.47
C ASP A 294 -11.78 5.66 -7.49
N ILE A 295 -13.06 5.49 -7.84
CA ILE A 295 -13.68 4.16 -7.98
C ILE A 295 -13.04 3.38 -9.13
N MET A 296 -12.82 4.02 -10.28
CA MET A 296 -12.14 3.38 -11.42
C MET A 296 -10.70 2.99 -11.07
N LEU A 297 -10.01 3.79 -10.26
CA LEU A 297 -8.69 3.43 -9.74
C LEU A 297 -8.78 2.15 -8.90
N GLY A 298 -9.73 2.06 -7.97
CA GLY A 298 -9.96 0.85 -7.17
C GLY A 298 -10.19 -0.40 -8.03
N VAL A 299 -11.03 -0.28 -9.07
CA VAL A 299 -11.28 -1.37 -10.02
C VAL A 299 -10.02 -1.75 -10.81
N GLY A 300 -9.34 -0.77 -11.40
CA GLY A 300 -8.13 -0.98 -12.17
C GLY A 300 -6.99 -1.57 -11.35
N HIS A 301 -6.80 -1.06 -10.13
CA HIS A 301 -5.86 -1.57 -9.13
C HIS A 301 -6.16 -3.04 -8.79
N GLY A 302 -7.42 -3.39 -8.50
CA GLY A 302 -7.82 -4.76 -8.15
C GLY A 302 -7.63 -5.75 -9.29
N LEU A 303 -8.13 -5.43 -10.49
CA LEU A 303 -7.98 -6.29 -11.67
C LEU A 303 -6.52 -6.43 -12.09
N GLY A 304 -5.78 -5.33 -12.11
CA GLY A 304 -4.38 -5.27 -12.50
C GLY A 304 -3.49 -6.11 -11.59
N LEU A 305 -3.63 -5.97 -10.27
CA LEU A 305 -2.87 -6.79 -9.31
C LEU A 305 -3.27 -8.26 -9.38
N LEU A 306 -4.56 -8.58 -9.49
CA LEU A 306 -5.01 -9.97 -9.61
C LEU A 306 -4.43 -10.64 -10.86
N GLY A 307 -4.45 -9.93 -12.00
CA GLY A 307 -3.85 -10.40 -13.24
C GLY A 307 -2.33 -10.53 -13.16
N ALA A 308 -1.65 -9.52 -12.61
CA ALA A 308 -0.19 -9.53 -12.45
C ALA A 308 0.27 -10.68 -11.53
N PHE A 309 -0.37 -10.83 -10.36
CA PHE A 309 -0.07 -11.94 -9.44
C PHE A 309 -0.32 -13.31 -10.09
N GLY A 310 -1.41 -13.47 -10.84
CA GLY A 310 -1.70 -14.72 -11.53
C GLY A 310 -0.62 -15.07 -12.56
N LEU A 311 -0.09 -14.09 -13.30
CA LEU A 311 1.00 -14.31 -14.26
C LEU A 311 2.29 -14.70 -13.54
N ILE A 312 2.67 -13.95 -12.49
CA ILE A 312 3.85 -14.28 -11.69
C ILE A 312 3.76 -15.70 -11.13
N HIS A 313 2.58 -16.11 -10.64
CA HIS A 313 2.38 -17.44 -10.10
C HIS A 313 2.64 -18.57 -11.12
N GLN A 314 2.29 -18.35 -12.38
CA GLN A 314 2.51 -19.31 -13.47
C GLN A 314 3.99 -19.47 -13.85
N MET A 315 4.86 -18.51 -13.50
CA MET A 315 6.28 -18.48 -13.87
C MET A 315 7.21 -19.01 -12.78
N MET A 316 6.72 -19.12 -11.54
CA MET A 316 7.53 -19.49 -10.38
C MET A 316 7.70 -21.01 -10.29
N THR A 317 8.93 -21.46 -10.05
CA THR A 317 9.21 -22.84 -9.61
C THR A 317 9.26 -22.90 -8.09
N THR A 318 9.29 -24.11 -7.51
CA THR A 318 9.38 -24.30 -6.06
C THR A 318 10.62 -23.63 -5.45
N ASP A 319 11.70 -23.54 -6.23
CA ASP A 319 13.02 -23.12 -5.72
C ASP A 319 13.22 -21.60 -5.80
N ASN A 320 12.65 -20.94 -6.81
CA ASN A 320 12.82 -19.49 -7.02
C ASN A 320 11.59 -18.64 -6.64
N ARG A 321 10.47 -19.26 -6.21
CA ARG A 321 9.21 -18.58 -5.86
C ARG A 321 9.41 -17.33 -5.01
N ALA A 322 10.20 -17.43 -3.95
CA ALA A 322 10.42 -16.32 -3.04
C ALA A 322 11.24 -15.18 -3.67
N ALA A 323 12.24 -15.51 -4.49
CA ALA A 323 13.12 -14.52 -5.12
C ALA A 323 12.43 -13.77 -6.26
N VAL A 324 11.69 -14.49 -7.13
CA VAL A 324 10.91 -13.88 -8.21
C VAL A 324 9.80 -12.99 -7.67
N MET A 325 9.06 -13.44 -6.64
CA MET A 325 8.05 -12.61 -5.97
C MET A 325 8.68 -11.37 -5.32
N SER A 326 9.88 -11.48 -4.75
CA SER A 326 10.60 -10.33 -4.16
C SER A 326 10.98 -9.31 -5.23
N THR A 327 11.47 -9.74 -6.40
CA THR A 327 11.76 -8.86 -7.54
C THR A 327 10.50 -8.15 -8.04
N TYR A 328 9.39 -8.89 -8.17
CA TYR A 328 8.09 -8.32 -8.56
C TYR A 328 7.63 -7.23 -7.58
N LEU A 329 7.64 -7.52 -6.27
CA LEU A 329 7.25 -6.55 -5.25
C LEU A 329 8.21 -5.36 -5.20
N PHE A 330 9.52 -5.59 -5.35
CA PHE A 330 10.51 -4.52 -5.42
C PHE A 330 10.16 -3.51 -6.51
N ILE A 331 9.86 -3.98 -7.73
CA ILE A 331 9.42 -3.13 -8.84
C ILE A 331 8.10 -2.42 -8.50
N GLY A 332 7.13 -3.11 -7.90
CA GLY A 332 5.89 -2.51 -7.42
C GLY A 332 6.13 -1.33 -6.46
N TYR A 333 6.98 -1.51 -5.45
CA TYR A 333 7.34 -0.47 -4.49
C TYR A 333 8.10 0.70 -5.14
N LEU A 334 8.93 0.45 -6.16
CA LEU A 334 9.52 1.54 -6.94
C LEU A 334 8.44 2.38 -7.64
N GLY A 335 7.33 1.76 -8.06
CA GLY A 335 6.16 2.44 -8.61
C GLY A 335 5.45 3.34 -7.60
N THR A 336 5.45 2.96 -6.33
CA THR A 336 4.97 3.81 -5.25
C THR A 336 5.91 5.00 -4.97
N ILE A 337 7.23 4.81 -5.10
CA ILE A 337 8.23 5.75 -4.61
C ILE A 337 8.65 6.78 -5.68
N ILE A 338 9.07 6.30 -6.85
CA ILE A 338 9.72 7.16 -7.86
C ILE A 338 8.72 8.15 -8.49
N PRO A 339 7.55 7.70 -9.00
CA PRO A 339 6.58 8.59 -9.63
C PRO A 339 6.09 9.68 -8.67
N ILE A 340 5.83 9.35 -7.40
CA ILE A 340 5.25 10.33 -6.48
C ILE A 340 6.24 11.40 -6.06
N ILE A 341 7.53 11.06 -5.91
CA ILE A 341 8.59 12.05 -5.73
C ILE A 341 8.62 13.01 -6.93
N ALA A 342 8.55 12.47 -8.16
CA ALA A 342 8.54 13.28 -9.36
C ALA A 342 7.31 14.22 -9.41
N VAL A 343 6.13 13.75 -9.02
CA VAL A 343 4.93 14.61 -8.93
C VAL A 343 5.13 15.73 -7.92
N GLY A 344 5.64 15.44 -6.73
CA GLY A 344 5.92 16.45 -5.71
C GLY A 344 6.89 17.52 -6.22
N TYR A 345 7.99 17.10 -6.84
CA TYR A 345 8.97 18.02 -7.44
C TYR A 345 8.35 18.89 -8.54
N LEU A 346 7.58 18.30 -9.44
CA LEU A 346 6.88 19.04 -10.50
C LEU A 346 5.85 20.01 -9.93
N ALA A 347 5.14 19.61 -8.88
CA ALA A 347 4.15 20.44 -8.22
C ALA A 347 4.76 21.69 -7.56
N ASP A 348 5.94 21.56 -6.95
CA ASP A 348 6.66 22.69 -6.34
C ASP A 348 7.09 23.74 -7.37
N HIS A 349 7.52 23.31 -8.56
CA HIS A 349 8.10 24.20 -9.58
C HIS A 349 7.08 24.71 -10.60
N PHE A 350 6.08 23.89 -10.92
CA PHE A 350 5.13 24.13 -12.02
C PHE A 350 3.66 24.11 -11.57
N GLY A 351 3.41 23.89 -10.28
CA GLY A 351 2.06 23.81 -9.72
C GLY A 351 1.47 22.40 -9.75
N LEU A 352 0.57 22.15 -8.80
CA LEU A 352 0.02 20.82 -8.51
C LEU A 352 -0.70 20.18 -9.71
N THR A 353 -1.44 20.98 -10.49
CA THR A 353 -2.09 20.54 -11.73
C THR A 353 -1.09 19.95 -12.72
N ILE A 354 0.06 20.59 -12.94
CA ILE A 354 1.07 20.11 -13.89
C ILE A 354 1.71 18.82 -13.38
N GLY A 355 2.01 18.73 -12.07
CA GLY A 355 2.52 17.51 -11.47
C GLY A 355 1.58 16.31 -11.64
N VAL A 356 0.28 16.50 -11.33
CA VAL A 356 -0.74 15.44 -11.45
C VAL A 356 -0.97 15.05 -12.91
N LEU A 357 -1.07 16.01 -13.84
CA LEU A 357 -1.22 15.72 -15.26
C LEU A 357 -0.01 14.98 -15.83
N GLY A 358 1.20 15.38 -15.44
CA GLY A 358 2.44 14.69 -15.83
C GLY A 358 2.43 13.22 -15.40
N PHE A 359 1.96 12.93 -14.19
CA PHE A 359 1.76 11.54 -13.73
C PHE A 359 0.72 10.80 -14.56
N CYS A 360 -0.46 11.38 -14.75
CA CYS A 360 -1.55 10.75 -15.50
C CYS A 360 -1.11 10.39 -16.93
N ILE A 361 -0.38 11.29 -17.59
CA ILE A 361 0.17 11.06 -18.92
C ILE A 361 1.26 9.98 -18.88
N GLY A 362 2.26 10.12 -18.00
CA GLY A 362 3.39 9.20 -17.94
C GLY A 362 2.99 7.77 -17.61
N ILE A 363 2.24 7.57 -16.53
CA ILE A 363 1.76 6.24 -16.11
C ILE A 363 0.65 5.73 -17.04
N GLY A 364 -0.19 6.63 -17.59
CA GLY A 364 -1.19 6.26 -18.60
C GLY A 364 -0.57 5.70 -19.88
N LEU A 365 0.48 6.35 -20.41
CA LEU A 365 1.23 5.87 -21.56
C LEU A 365 1.95 4.55 -21.26
N LEU A 366 2.49 4.39 -20.05
CA LEU A 366 3.02 3.11 -19.60
C LEU A 366 1.93 2.02 -19.65
N CYS A 367 0.76 2.25 -19.04
CA CYS A 367 -0.34 1.29 -19.09
C CYS A 367 -0.78 0.94 -20.52
N LEU A 368 -0.88 1.92 -21.42
CA LEU A 368 -1.20 1.69 -22.84
C LEU A 368 -0.13 0.82 -23.52
N SER A 369 1.15 1.14 -23.32
CA SER A 369 2.25 0.35 -23.91
C SER A 369 2.27 -1.09 -23.41
N LEU A 370 1.96 -1.32 -22.12
CA LEU A 370 1.81 -2.65 -21.54
C LEU A 370 0.65 -3.43 -22.15
N ILE A 371 -0.49 -2.79 -22.42
CA ILE A 371 -1.63 -3.44 -23.10
C ILE A 371 -1.22 -3.92 -24.50
N PHE A 372 -0.56 -3.06 -25.29
CA PHE A 372 -0.10 -3.43 -26.63
C PHE A 372 0.96 -4.53 -26.59
N TRP A 373 1.91 -4.44 -25.65
CA TRP A 373 2.95 -5.43 -25.49
C TRP A 373 2.39 -6.80 -25.11
N HIS A 374 1.45 -6.83 -24.17
CA HIS A 374 0.78 -8.06 -23.75
C HIS A 374 -0.02 -8.71 -24.91
N LYS A 375 -0.79 -7.91 -25.67
CA LYS A 375 -1.52 -8.40 -26.85
C LYS A 375 -0.61 -9.04 -27.90
N LYS A 376 0.57 -8.44 -28.14
CA LYS A 376 1.55 -8.95 -29.11
C LYS A 376 2.14 -10.30 -28.71
N ILE A 377 2.26 -10.59 -27.42
CA ILE A 377 2.78 -11.88 -26.91
C ILE A 377 1.68 -12.94 -26.89
N SER A 378 0.42 -12.54 -26.70
CA SER A 378 -0.72 -13.47 -26.66
C SER A 378 -1.32 -13.81 -28.03
N SER A 379 -0.91 -13.11 -29.09
CA SER A 379 -1.31 -13.36 -30.48
C SER A 379 -0.24 -14.22 -31.15
#